data_AF-X6DZ50-F1
#
_entry.id   AF-X6DZ50-F1
#
_cell.length_a   1.000
_cell.length_b   1.000
_cell.length_c   1.000
_cell.angle_alpha   90.00
_cell.angle_beta   90.00
_cell.angle_gamma   90.00
#
_symmetry.space_group_name_H-M   'P 1'
#
loop_
_entity.id
_entity.type
_entity.pdbx_description
1 polymer ?
#
loop_
_entity_poly.entity_id
_entity_poly.type
_entity_poly.pdbx_seq_one_letter_code
_entity_poly.pdbx_strand_id
1 'polypeptide(L)'
;MDLISKAKPAPVVLVALLLVAGFLLAGCSSIGRTVNAAKYDKMSCPELNSALGENAGEISQMAITRGNVANTSVPRWLLGGSRVKTAVANRETARIDQLKQRHDAIVAARARRCQRSAS
;
A
#
# COMPACT_ATOMS: atom_id res chain seq x y z
N MET A 1 0.56 -31.02 44.87
CA MET A 1 0.40 -30.93 43.42
C MET A 1 -1.05 -30.57 43.11
N ASP A 2 -1.24 -29.68 42.14
CA ASP A 2 -2.45 -29.41 41.35
C ASP A 2 -3.69 -28.76 42.01
N LEU A 3 -3.70 -27.42 41.99
CA LEU A 3 -4.92 -26.60 42.04
C LEU A 3 -5.24 -26.08 40.63
N ILE A 4 -5.78 -26.94 39.76
CA ILE A 4 -6.39 -26.49 38.50
C ILE A 4 -7.84 -26.13 38.80
N SER A 5 -8.02 -24.89 39.28
CA SER A 5 -9.35 -24.28 39.43
C SER A 5 -9.93 -24.07 38.03
N LYS A 6 -10.92 -24.89 37.67
CA LYS A 6 -11.61 -24.88 36.38
C LYS A 6 -12.60 -23.71 36.34
N ALA A 7 -12.09 -22.49 36.18
CA ALA A 7 -12.92 -21.33 35.90
C ALA A 7 -13.46 -21.43 34.47
N LYS A 8 -14.77 -21.63 34.31
CA LYS A 8 -15.44 -21.46 33.01
C LYS A 8 -15.32 -19.99 32.63
N PRO A 9 -14.64 -19.64 31.54
CA PRO A 9 -14.56 -18.25 31.11
C PRO A 9 -15.98 -17.77 30.80
N ALA A 10 -16.36 -16.64 31.40
CA ALA A 10 -17.65 -16.00 31.13
C ALA A 10 -17.77 -15.74 29.61
N PRO A 11 -18.98 -15.83 29.02
CA PRO A 11 -19.19 -15.68 27.58
C PRO A 11 -18.60 -14.36 27.02
N VAL A 12 -18.55 -13.32 27.85
CA VAL A 12 -17.95 -12.01 27.53
C VAL A 12 -16.43 -12.12 27.26
N VAL A 13 -15.70 -12.96 27.99
CA VAL A 13 -14.25 -13.15 27.82
C VAL A 13 -13.95 -13.88 26.51
N LEU A 14 -14.80 -14.84 26.13
CA LEU A 14 -14.66 -15.57 24.88
C LEU A 14 -14.90 -14.67 23.66
N VAL A 15 -15.92 -13.81 23.74
CA VAL A 15 -16.24 -12.83 22.69
C VAL A 15 -15.12 -11.79 22.57
N ALA A 16 -14.58 -11.30 23.68
CA ALA A 16 -13.44 -10.37 23.67
C ALA A 16 -12.19 -10.98 23.02
N LEU A 17 -11.86 -12.24 23.33
CA LEU A 17 -10.75 -12.96 22.70
C LEU A 17 -10.95 -13.15 21.19
N LEU A 18 -12.18 -13.46 20.76
CA LEU A 18 -12.50 -13.60 19.33
C LEU A 18 -12.41 -12.27 18.58
N LEU A 19 -12.85 -11.17 19.19
CA LEU A 19 -12.73 -9.84 18.60
C LEU A 19 -11.27 -9.38 18.48
N VAL A 20 -10.46 -9.62 19.50
CA VAL A 20 -9.02 -9.31 19.47
C VAL A 20 -8.29 -10.15 18.43
N ALA A 21 -8.59 -11.46 18.34
CA ALA A 21 -8.03 -12.33 17.32
C ALA A 21 -8.45 -11.92 15.89
N GLY A 22 -9.72 -11.51 15.71
CA GLY A 22 -10.22 -11.01 14.43
C GLY A 22 -9.51 -9.72 13.98
N PHE A 23 -9.23 -8.81 14.91
CA PHE A 23 -8.53 -7.56 14.61
C PHE A 23 -7.05 -7.77 14.24
N LEU A 24 -6.40 -8.79 14.83
CA LEU A 24 -5.02 -9.16 14.52
C LEU A 24 -4.87 -9.84 13.15
N LEU A 25 -5.92 -10.54 12.68
CA LEU A 25 -5.93 -11.26 11.40
C LEU A 25 -6.38 -10.40 10.21
N ALA A 26 -6.94 -9.21 10.46
CA ALA A 26 -7.21 -8.21 9.42
C ALA A 26 -5.90 -7.51 8.98
N GLY A 27 -4.96 -8.31 8.46
CA GLY A 27 -3.76 -7.81 7.81
C GLY A 27 -4.13 -7.05 6.54
N CYS A 28 -3.68 -5.81 6.44
CA CYS A 28 -3.80 -5.00 5.24
C CYS A 28 -2.97 -5.65 4.11
N SER A 29 -3.64 -6.46 3.27
CA SER A 29 -3.11 -7.01 2.01
C SER A 29 -2.83 -5.89 1.02
N SER A 30 -1.77 -5.14 1.28
CA SER A 30 -1.22 -4.18 0.33
C SER A 30 -0.48 -4.97 -0.74
N ILE A 31 -1.19 -5.41 -1.76
CA ILE A 31 -0.61 -5.98 -2.98
C ILE A 31 0.27 -4.90 -3.62
N GLY A 32 1.55 -4.90 -3.28
CA GLY A 32 2.55 -4.12 -3.99
C GLY A 32 2.78 -4.76 -5.35
N ARG A 33 2.16 -4.23 -6.41
CA ARG A 33 2.40 -4.68 -7.78
C ARG A 33 3.89 -4.54 -8.12
N THR A 34 4.63 -5.63 -8.25
CA THR A 34 6.05 -5.58 -8.64
C THR A 34 6.18 -5.00 -10.06
N VAL A 35 7.22 -4.19 -10.30
CA VAL A 35 7.49 -3.63 -11.64
C VAL A 35 7.97 -4.77 -12.54
N ASN A 36 7.21 -5.11 -13.59
CA ASN A 36 7.60 -6.16 -14.53
C ASN A 36 7.92 -5.55 -15.89
N ALA A 37 9.22 -5.36 -16.17
CA ALA A 37 9.70 -4.77 -17.41
C ALA A 37 9.32 -5.60 -18.65
N ALA A 38 9.32 -6.93 -18.54
CA ALA A 38 8.95 -7.82 -19.64
C ALA A 38 7.49 -7.70 -20.07
N LYS A 39 6.61 -7.19 -19.19
CA LYS A 39 5.21 -6.89 -19.53
C LYS A 39 5.12 -5.69 -20.47
N TYR A 40 5.83 -4.60 -20.17
CA TYR A 40 5.85 -3.39 -21.01
C TYR A 40 6.50 -3.67 -22.37
N ASP A 41 7.42 -4.64 -22.41
CA ASP A 41 8.01 -5.15 -23.64
C ASP A 41 7.10 -6.04 -24.50
N LYS A 42 5.83 -6.21 -24.14
CA LYS A 42 4.85 -6.89 -25.00
C LYS A 42 3.70 -5.99 -25.41
N MET A 43 3.63 -4.78 -24.85
CA MET A 43 2.56 -3.82 -25.11
C MET A 43 2.85 -3.01 -26.38
N SER A 44 1.77 -2.59 -27.03
CA SER A 44 1.76 -1.66 -28.16
C SER A 44 1.85 -0.20 -27.69
N CYS A 45 2.27 0.72 -28.56
CA CYS A 45 2.39 2.14 -28.22
C CYS A 45 1.14 2.81 -27.61
N PRO A 46 -0.10 2.55 -28.09
CA PRO A 46 -1.28 3.09 -27.42
C PRO A 46 -1.44 2.52 -26.01
N GLU A 47 -1.18 1.22 -25.81
CA GLU A 47 -1.23 0.60 -24.48
C GLU A 47 -0.17 1.18 -23.53
N LEU A 48 1.05 1.46 -24.02
CA LEU A 48 2.08 2.13 -23.22
C LEU A 48 1.65 3.56 -22.83
N ASN A 49 1.02 4.32 -23.73
CA ASN A 49 0.52 5.66 -23.41
C ASN A 49 -0.59 5.62 -22.36
N SER A 50 -1.54 4.70 -22.49
CA SER A 50 -2.62 4.52 -21.50
C SER A 50 -2.07 4.09 -20.14
N ALA A 51 -1.15 3.12 -20.12
CA ALA A 51 -0.52 2.66 -18.88
C ALA A 51 0.31 3.76 -18.19
N LEU A 52 0.96 4.63 -18.97
CA LEU A 52 1.68 5.80 -18.45
C LEU A 52 0.71 6.78 -17.78
N GLY A 53 -0.42 7.08 -18.42
CA GLY A 53 -1.45 7.97 -17.89
C GLY A 53 -2.11 7.43 -16.61
N GLU A 54 -2.46 6.14 -16.60
CA GLU A 54 -3.02 5.46 -15.41
C GLU A 54 -2.04 5.53 -14.23
N ASN A 55 -0.75 5.24 -14.48
CA ASN A 55 0.27 5.28 -13.45
C ASN A 55 0.50 6.70 -12.91
N ALA A 56 0.50 7.72 -13.76
CA ALA A 56 0.57 9.13 -13.34
C ALA A 56 -0.64 9.54 -12.46
N GLY A 57 -1.83 9.02 -12.77
CA GLY A 57 -3.02 9.18 -11.95
C GLY A 57 -2.87 8.55 -10.56
N GLU A 58 -2.38 7.29 -10.50
CA GLU A 58 -2.10 6.59 -9.24
C GLU A 58 -1.07 7.35 -8.37
N ILE A 59 0.00 7.88 -8.98
CA ILE A 59 1.01 8.70 -8.27
C ILE A 59 0.36 9.92 -7.61
N SER A 60 -0.50 10.61 -8.35
CA SER A 60 -1.16 11.83 -7.87
C SER A 60 -2.11 11.53 -6.70
N GLN A 61 -2.94 10.49 -6.83
CA GLN A 61 -3.83 10.06 -5.75
C GLN A 61 -3.07 9.62 -4.50
N MET A 62 -1.95 8.91 -4.67
CA MET A 62 -1.11 8.46 -3.56
C MET A 62 -0.40 9.65 -2.88
N ALA A 63 0.08 10.63 -3.64
CA ALA A 63 0.65 11.85 -3.10
C ALA A 63 -0.37 12.64 -2.25
N ILE A 64 -1.61 12.76 -2.73
CA ILE A 64 -2.72 13.36 -1.97
C ILE A 64 -2.98 12.58 -0.68
N THR A 65 -3.05 11.25 -0.77
CA THR A 65 -3.32 10.37 0.39
C THR A 65 -2.21 10.48 1.43
N ARG A 66 -0.93 10.46 1.01
CA ARG A 66 0.21 10.70 1.88
C ARG A 66 0.09 12.07 2.57
N GLY A 67 -0.27 13.11 1.82
CA GLY A 67 -0.50 14.46 2.34
C GLY A 67 -1.57 14.47 3.45
N ASN A 68 -2.69 13.79 3.21
CA ASN A 68 -3.77 13.66 4.20
C ASN A 68 -3.32 12.91 5.46
N VAL A 69 -2.57 11.80 5.31
CA VAL A 69 -2.00 11.06 6.44
C VAL A 69 -1.03 11.95 7.25
N ALA A 70 -0.21 12.75 6.57
CA ALA A 70 0.72 13.68 7.21
C ALA A 70 0.01 14.87 7.89
N ASN A 71 -1.17 15.28 7.41
CA ASN A 71 -1.92 16.40 7.98
C ASN A 71 -2.89 15.99 9.10
N THR A 72 -3.26 14.70 9.20
CA THR A 72 -4.20 14.23 10.22
C THR A 72 -3.63 14.46 11.63
N SER A 73 -4.37 15.19 12.48
CA SER A 73 -3.98 15.41 13.87
C SER A 73 -4.31 14.16 14.69
N VAL A 74 -3.30 13.61 15.37
CA VAL A 74 -3.48 12.46 16.26
C VAL A 74 -3.62 12.98 17.68
N PRO A 75 -4.72 12.66 18.39
CA PRO A 75 -4.94 13.15 19.74
C PRO A 75 -3.80 12.75 20.70
N ARG A 76 -3.48 13.65 21.63
CA ARG A 76 -2.33 13.52 22.54
C ARG A 76 -2.48 12.37 23.57
N TRP A 77 -3.71 11.92 23.82
CA TRP A 77 -4.01 10.78 24.68
C TRP A 77 -3.72 9.42 24.01
N LEU A 78 -3.56 9.40 22.68
CA LEU A 78 -3.21 8.19 21.94
C LEU A 78 -1.70 7.97 22.01
N LEU A 79 -1.24 7.32 23.09
CA LEU A 79 0.16 6.98 23.30
C LEU A 79 0.72 6.21 22.09
N GLY A 80 1.76 6.76 21.46
CA GLY A 80 2.38 6.19 20.26
C GLY A 80 1.68 6.53 18.93
N GLY A 81 0.56 7.25 18.95
CA GLY A 81 -0.19 7.62 17.75
C GLY A 81 0.62 8.44 16.73
N SER A 82 1.54 9.29 17.21
CA SER A 82 2.49 10.02 16.36
C SER A 82 3.44 9.07 15.62
N ARG A 83 3.90 8.00 16.26
CA ARG A 83 4.79 7.00 15.63
C ARG A 83 4.06 6.19 14.57
N VAL A 84 2.79 5.85 14.81
CA VAL A 84 1.95 5.19 13.80
C VAL A 84 1.73 6.10 12.60
N LYS A 85 1.39 7.38 12.81
CA LYS A 85 1.27 8.37 11.73
C LYS A 85 2.54 8.45 10.88
N THR A 86 3.71 8.55 11.53
CA THR A 86 4.99 8.56 10.82
C THR A 86 5.24 7.25 10.08
N ALA A 87 4.94 6.10 10.67
CA ALA A 87 5.09 4.80 10.01
C ALA A 87 4.19 4.65 8.77
N VAL A 88 2.93 5.12 8.85
CA VAL A 88 2.02 5.12 7.70
C VAL A 88 2.50 6.10 6.63
N ALA A 89 2.90 7.31 7.00
CA ALA A 89 3.45 8.27 6.04
C ALA A 89 4.72 7.74 5.33
N ASN A 90 5.59 7.04 6.05
CA ASN A 90 6.77 6.38 5.48
C ASN A 90 6.38 5.23 4.53
N ARG A 91 5.34 4.47 4.87
CA ARG A 91 4.80 3.40 4.01
C ARG A 91 4.22 3.96 2.71
N GLU A 92 3.44 5.04 2.79
CA GLU A 92 2.92 5.71 1.58
C GLU A 92 4.04 6.31 0.74
N THR A 93 5.12 6.79 1.36
CA THR A 93 6.32 7.24 0.65
C THR A 93 6.96 6.12 -0.16
N ALA A 94 7.17 4.95 0.45
CA ALA A 94 7.72 3.79 -0.26
C ALA A 94 6.84 3.34 -1.44
N ARG A 95 5.52 3.45 -1.32
CA ARG A 95 4.59 3.16 -2.43
C ARG A 95 4.71 4.19 -3.56
N ILE A 96 4.86 5.47 -3.25
CA ILE A 96 5.09 6.51 -4.26
C ILE A 96 6.38 6.23 -5.02
N ASP A 97 7.46 5.86 -4.32
CA ASP A 97 8.74 5.55 -4.96
C ASP A 97 8.64 4.34 -5.89
N GLN A 98 7.87 3.31 -5.50
CA GLN A 98 7.56 2.19 -6.39
C GLN A 98 6.77 2.62 -7.63
N LEU A 99 5.80 3.52 -7.49
CA LEU A 99 5.04 4.05 -8.62
C LEU A 99 5.95 4.86 -9.56
N LYS A 100 6.85 5.68 -9.03
CA LYS A 100 7.87 6.40 -9.83
C LYS A 100 8.75 5.43 -10.62
N GLN A 101 9.23 4.36 -9.99
CA GLN A 101 10.01 3.33 -10.69
C GLN A 101 9.23 2.70 -11.85
N ARG A 102 7.92 2.48 -11.69
CA ARG A 102 7.07 2.00 -12.79
C ARG A 102 6.93 3.04 -13.89
N HIS A 103 6.68 4.29 -13.54
CA HIS A 103 6.57 5.39 -14.48
C HIS A 103 7.82 5.46 -15.37
N ASP A 104 9.00 5.48 -14.75
CA ASP A 104 10.28 5.54 -15.47
C ASP A 104 10.51 4.31 -16.36
N ALA A 105 10.11 3.12 -15.90
CA ALA A 105 10.19 1.89 -16.70
C ALA A 105 9.27 1.95 -17.93
N ILE A 106 8.05 2.48 -17.80
CA ILE A 106 7.10 2.66 -18.91
C ILE A 106 7.62 3.72 -19.89
N VAL A 107 8.16 4.84 -19.39
CA VAL A 107 8.78 5.88 -20.21
C VAL A 107 9.96 5.32 -21.01
N ALA A 108 10.83 4.55 -20.38
CA ALA A 108 11.95 3.90 -21.06
C ALA A 108 11.49 2.89 -22.13
N ALA A 109 10.47 2.08 -21.84
CA ALA A 109 9.90 1.15 -22.82
C ALA A 109 9.24 1.90 -24.00
N ARG A 110 8.54 3.00 -23.73
CA ARG A 110 7.92 3.86 -24.74
C ARG A 110 8.98 4.51 -25.63
N ALA A 111 10.05 5.05 -25.05
CA ALA A 111 11.16 5.61 -25.80
C ALA A 111 11.76 4.57 -26.76
N ARG A 112 12.02 3.34 -26.29
CA ARG A 112 12.57 2.26 -27.13
C ARG A 112 11.63 1.82 -28.26
N ARG A 113 10.33 1.71 -28.01
CA ARG A 113 9.37 1.13 -28.98
C ARG A 113 8.74 2.15 -29.89
N CYS A 114 8.22 3.24 -29.32
CA CYS A 114 7.35 4.16 -30.04
C CYS A 114 8.12 5.19 -30.86
N GLN A 115 9.39 5.43 -30.55
CA GLN A 115 10.27 6.18 -31.45
C GLN A 115 10.56 5.39 -32.73
N ARG A 116 10.58 4.05 -32.66
CA ARG A 116 10.82 3.17 -33.80
C ARG A 116 9.59 2.97 -34.70
N SER A 117 8.39 3.30 -34.20
CA SER A 117 7.13 3.24 -34.97
C SER A 117 6.81 4.54 -35.73
N ALA A 118 7.59 5.61 -35.52
CA ALA A 118 7.46 6.88 -36.25
C ALA A 118 8.44 6.99 -37.44
N SER A 119 9.08 5.86 -37.81
CA SER A 119 9.98 5.72 -38.96
C SER A 119 9.23 5.07 -40.12
#